data_AF-A0A7W1LPE5-F1
#
_entry.id   AF-A0A7W1LPE5-F1
#
_cell.length_a   1.000
_cell.length_b   1.000
_cell.length_c   1.000
_cell.angle_alpha   90.00
_cell.angle_beta   90.00
_cell.angle_gamma   90.00
#
_symmetry.space_group_name_H-M   'P 1'
#
loop_
_entity.id
_entity.type
_entity.pdbx_description
1 polymer ?
#
loop_
_entity_poly.entity_id
_entity_poly.type
_entity_poly.pdbx_seq_one_letter_code
_entity_poly.pdbx_strand_id
1 'polypeptide(L)'
;MSRVLEGETDGERSVSEAAHAFLAAGFSVLPVKQDGTKAPAVQKWKKLQTASAKAEQIEGWFSDGRRTGLGLVTGYGSLECLEFESADAWRLSRES
;
A
#
# COMPACT_ATOMS: atom_id res chain seq x y z
N MET A 1 -41.34 9.68 -8.97
CA MET A 1 -40.83 8.51 -8.23
C MET A 1 -39.34 8.67 -8.11
N SER A 2 -38.88 9.26 -7.00
CA SER A 2 -37.47 9.52 -6.74
C SER A 2 -36.86 8.26 -6.12
N ARG A 3 -35.86 7.68 -6.77
CA ARG A 3 -35.11 6.55 -6.23
C ARG A 3 -34.16 7.09 -5.18
N VAL A 4 -34.49 6.84 -3.91
CA VAL A 4 -33.54 7.02 -2.81
C VAL A 4 -32.37 6.10 -3.11
N LEU A 5 -31.19 6.68 -3.31
CA LEU A 5 -29.94 5.93 -3.30
C LEU A 5 -29.70 5.57 -1.84
N GLU A 6 -30.06 4.34 -1.49
CA GLU A 6 -29.71 3.74 -0.22
C GLU A 6 -28.19 3.79 -0.11
N GLY A 7 -27.71 4.47 0.93
CA GLY A 7 -26.28 4.61 1.20
C GLY A 7 -25.65 3.24 1.35
N GLU A 8 -24.75 2.93 0.43
CA GLU A 8 -23.82 1.82 0.57
C GLU A 8 -23.05 2.08 1.87
N THR A 9 -23.21 1.20 2.85
CA THR A 9 -22.39 1.23 4.06
C THR A 9 -20.94 1.07 3.61
N ASP A 10 -20.12 2.12 3.73
CA ASP A 10 -18.69 2.08 3.45
C ASP A 10 -18.06 1.15 4.50
N GLY A 11 -18.09 -0.16 4.22
CA GLY A 11 -17.47 -1.17 5.04
C GLY A 11 -15.97 -0.91 5.03
N GLU A 12 -15.39 -0.71 6.22
CA GLU A 12 -13.96 -0.48 6.36
C GLU A 12 -13.20 -1.66 5.74
N ARG A 13 -12.54 -1.41 4.59
CA ARG A 13 -11.74 -2.41 3.89
C ARG A 13 -10.58 -2.83 4.79
N SER A 14 -10.44 -4.13 4.99
CA SER A 14 -9.29 -4.70 5.71
C SER A 14 -7.98 -4.45 4.96
N VAL A 15 -6.88 -4.47 5.70
CA VAL A 15 -5.53 -4.39 5.12
C VAL A 15 -5.27 -5.53 4.12
N SER A 16 -5.86 -6.71 4.34
CA SER A 16 -5.77 -7.84 3.41
C SER A 16 -6.43 -7.53 2.07
N GLU A 17 -7.67 -7.03 2.10
CA GLU A 17 -8.39 -6.63 0.88
C GLU A 17 -7.64 -5.53 0.11
N ALA A 18 -7.09 -4.55 0.83
CA ALA A 18 -6.25 -3.53 0.21
C ALA A 18 -5.00 -4.13 -0.45
N ALA A 19 -4.31 -5.06 0.22
CA ALA A 19 -3.12 -5.70 -0.33
C ALA A 19 -3.41 -6.48 -1.62
N HIS A 20 -4.52 -7.23 -1.66
CA HIS A 20 -4.98 -7.91 -2.87
C HIS A 20 -5.38 -6.94 -3.99
N ALA A 21 -6.05 -5.84 -3.67
CA ALA A 21 -6.42 -4.81 -4.63
C ALA A 21 -5.18 -4.15 -5.27
N PHE A 22 -4.16 -3.83 -4.48
CA PHE A 22 -2.90 -3.27 -5.00
C PHE A 22 -2.13 -4.28 -5.87
N LEU A 23 -2.10 -5.56 -5.47
CA LEU A 23 -1.50 -6.60 -6.31
C LEU A 23 -2.22 -6.72 -7.65
N ALA A 24 -3.55 -6.73 -7.65
CA ALA A 24 -4.36 -6.79 -8.88
C ALA A 24 -4.15 -5.56 -9.78
N ALA A 25 -3.84 -4.40 -9.19
CA ALA A 25 -3.48 -3.18 -9.92
C ALA A 25 -2.02 -3.16 -10.44
N GLY A 26 -1.25 -4.23 -10.23
CA GLY A 26 0.12 -4.36 -10.73
C GLY A 26 1.19 -3.79 -9.79
N PHE A 27 0.83 -3.43 -8.56
CA PHE A 27 1.79 -3.00 -7.54
C PHE A 27 2.33 -4.18 -6.74
N SER A 28 3.51 -3.98 -6.16
CA SER A 28 4.11 -4.91 -5.21
C SER A 28 3.93 -4.37 -3.80
N VAL A 29 3.43 -5.22 -2.89
CA VAL A 29 3.10 -4.87 -1.50
C VAL A 29 3.98 -5.63 -0.52
N LEU A 30 4.08 -5.12 0.70
CA LEU A 30 4.68 -5.84 1.83
C LEU A 30 4.05 -5.44 3.16
N PRO A 31 4.11 -6.27 4.20
CA PRO A 31 3.70 -5.88 5.54
C PRO A 31 4.75 -4.98 6.19
N VAL A 32 4.29 -4.01 6.99
CA VAL A 32 5.15 -3.16 7.83
C VAL A 32 5.20 -3.67 9.27
N LYS A 33 6.21 -3.27 10.02
CA LYS A 33 6.30 -3.54 11.46
C LYS A 33 5.25 -2.73 12.22
N GLN A 34 4.69 -3.32 13.27
CA GLN A 34 3.72 -2.69 14.17
C GLN A 34 4.39 -2.06 15.41
N ASP A 35 5.69 -1.76 15.33
CA ASP A 35 6.51 -1.16 16.39
C ASP A 35 6.71 0.36 16.20
N GLY A 36 5.96 0.97 15.28
CA GLY A 36 6.05 2.40 14.97
C GLY A 36 7.21 2.80 14.07
N THR A 37 8.17 1.90 13.77
CA THR A 37 9.33 2.21 12.91
C THR A 37 8.97 2.42 11.45
N LYS A 38 7.76 1.99 11.04
CA LYS A 38 7.30 1.92 9.65
C LYS A 38 8.22 1.09 8.72
N ALA A 39 9.14 0.30 9.29
CA ALA A 39 10.05 -0.52 8.51
C ALA A 39 9.33 -1.74 7.91
N PRO A 40 9.83 -2.33 6.80
CA PRO A 40 9.35 -3.61 6.29
C PRO A 40 9.46 -4.72 7.36
N ALA A 41 8.41 -5.54 7.47
CA ALA A 41 8.42 -6.73 8.34
C ALA A 41 9.03 -7.97 7.65
N VAL A 42 9.49 -7.84 6.41
CA VAL A 42 10.13 -8.92 5.64
C VAL A 42 11.62 -8.63 5.42
N GLN A 43 12.48 -9.60 5.71
CA GLN A 43 13.94 -9.39 5.70
C GLN A 43 14.52 -9.07 4.32
N LYS A 44 14.02 -9.71 3.25
CA LYS A 44 14.54 -9.58 1.88
C LYS A 44 13.68 -8.65 1.01
N TRP A 45 13.11 -7.59 1.61
CA TRP A 45 12.14 -6.72 0.94
C TRP A 45 12.65 -6.08 -0.36
N LYS A 46 13.95 -5.77 -0.47
CA LYS A 46 14.54 -5.16 -1.69
C LYS A 46 14.32 -6.00 -2.96
N LYS A 47 14.16 -7.32 -2.82
CA LYS A 47 13.81 -8.19 -3.97
C LYS A 47 12.46 -7.84 -4.58
N LEU A 48 11.58 -7.22 -3.80
CA LEU A 48 10.26 -6.81 -4.25
C LEU A 48 10.28 -5.58 -5.18
N GLN A 49 11.43 -4.90 -5.30
CA GLN A 49 11.61 -3.79 -6.25
C GLN A 49 11.79 -4.29 -7.69
N THR A 50 12.25 -5.53 -7.89
CA THR A 50 12.48 -6.11 -9.22
C THR A 50 11.54 -7.25 -9.57
N ALA A 51 10.79 -7.78 -8.60
CA ALA A 51 9.78 -8.81 -8.79
C ALA A 51 8.60 -8.58 -7.84
N SER A 52 7.36 -8.69 -8.32
CA SER A 52 6.19 -8.48 -7.46
C SER A 52 6.13 -9.49 -6.31
N ALA A 53 5.52 -9.09 -5.20
CA ALA A 53 5.01 -10.03 -4.21
C ALA A 53 4.00 -10.99 -4.86
N LYS A 54 4.04 -12.25 -4.46
CA LYS A 54 3.09 -13.26 -4.93
C LYS A 54 1.84 -13.29 -4.06
N ALA A 55 0.73 -13.74 -4.63
CA ALA A 55 -0.54 -13.88 -3.91
C ALA A 55 -0.40 -14.74 -2.65
N GLU A 56 0.39 -15.82 -2.70
CA GLU A 56 0.60 -16.71 -1.55
C GLU A 56 1.39 -16.02 -0.43
N GLN A 57 2.27 -15.06 -0.79
CA GLN A 57 2.98 -14.27 0.21
C GLN A 57 2.05 -13.28 0.89
N ILE A 58 1.16 -12.63 0.13
CA ILE A 58 0.13 -11.72 0.66
C ILE A 58 -0.78 -12.47 1.62
N GLU A 59 -1.28 -13.63 1.21
CA GLU A 59 -2.09 -14.51 2.06
C GLU A 59 -1.34 -14.83 3.37
N GLY A 60 -0.08 -15.25 3.28
CA GLY A 60 0.75 -15.53 4.46
C GLY A 60 1.03 -14.32 5.35
N TRP A 61 0.97 -13.09 4.83
CA TRP A 61 1.24 -11.87 5.60
C TRP A 61 0.01 -11.27 6.26
N PHE A 62 -1.17 -11.42 5.64
CA PHE A 62 -2.37 -10.66 6.00
C PHE A 62 -3.60 -11.53 6.35
N SER A 63 -3.54 -12.85 6.21
CA SER A 63 -4.66 -13.78 6.47
C SER A 63 -5.21 -13.75 7.89
N ASP A 64 -4.38 -13.41 8.89
CA ASP A 64 -4.81 -13.39 10.29
C ASP A 64 -5.57 -12.12 10.71
N GLY A 65 -5.69 -11.14 9.81
CA GLY A 65 -6.41 -9.88 10.06
C GLY A 65 -5.79 -8.97 11.12
N ARG A 66 -4.61 -9.29 11.68
CA ARG A 66 -4.02 -8.52 12.79
C ARG A 66 -3.14 -7.35 12.34
N ARG A 67 -2.75 -7.33 11.07
CA ARG A 67 -1.92 -6.27 10.49
C ARG A 67 -2.73 -5.00 10.33
N THR A 68 -2.19 -3.89 10.82
CA THR A 68 -2.80 -2.56 10.74
C THR A 68 -2.21 -1.67 9.65
N GLY A 69 -1.24 -2.18 8.88
CA GLY A 69 -0.61 -1.43 7.81
C GLY A 69 0.07 -2.30 6.77
N LEU A 70 0.22 -1.73 5.58
CA LEU A 70 0.96 -2.27 4.44
C LEU A 70 1.88 -1.19 3.84
N GLY A 71 2.89 -1.60 3.11
CA GLY A 71 3.75 -0.72 2.32
C GLY A 71 3.66 -1.07 0.84
N LEU A 72 3.70 -0.05 -0.01
CA LEU A 72 3.89 -0.20 -1.46
C LEU A 72 5.37 -0.11 -1.78
N VAL A 73 5.84 -0.99 -2.66
CA VAL A 73 7.22 -1.03 -3.09
C VAL A 73 7.40 -0.13 -4.31
N THR A 74 8.14 0.96 -4.14
CA THR A 74 8.55 1.84 -5.24
C THR A 74 9.69 1.22 -6.06
N GLY A 75 9.93 1.75 -7.26
CA GLY A 75 10.87 1.18 -8.23
C GLY A 75 10.35 -0.08 -8.92
N TYR A 76 9.14 -0.53 -8.58
CA TYR A 76 8.39 -1.59 -9.25
C TYR A 76 7.10 -1.03 -9.85
N GLY A 77 6.69 -1.51 -11.02
CA GLY A 77 5.42 -1.10 -11.65
C GLY A 77 5.34 0.40 -11.97
N SER A 78 6.48 1.04 -12.24
CA SER A 78 6.58 2.50 -12.47
C SER A 78 6.04 3.36 -11.31
N LEU A 79 5.95 2.79 -10.11
CA LEU A 79 5.55 3.51 -8.90
C LEU A 79 6.75 4.25 -8.30
N GLU A 80 6.64 5.57 -8.24
CA GLU A 80 7.58 6.45 -7.55
C GLU A 80 6.85 7.22 -6.44
N CYS A 81 7.56 7.54 -5.37
CA CYS A 81 7.03 8.34 -4.26
C CYS A 81 7.93 9.56 -4.04
N LEU A 82 7.35 10.74 -4.19
CA LEU A 82 7.99 12.00 -3.85
C LEU A 82 7.46 12.47 -2.51
N GLU A 83 8.31 12.45 -1.49
CA GLU A 83 7.98 12.89 -0.14
C GLU A 83 8.56 14.29 0.09
N PHE A 84 7.69 15.25 0.38
CA PHE A 84 8.06 16.62 0.68
C PHE A 84 7.81 16.91 2.15
N GLU A 85 8.85 17.39 2.85
CA GLU A 85 8.78 17.75 4.28
C GLU A 85 7.99 19.04 4.52
N SER A 86 7.77 19.87 3.50
CA SER A 86 7.02 21.12 3.61
C SER A 86 6.34 21.51 2.30
N ALA A 87 5.30 22.35 2.41
CA ALA A 87 4.63 22.93 1.25
C ALA A 87 5.58 23.82 0.42
N ASP A 88 6.56 24.47 1.06
CA ASP A 88 7.54 25.32 0.37
C ASP A 88 8.48 24.48 -0.49
N ALA A 89 8.95 23.34 0.01
CA ALA A 89 9.78 22.40 -0.75
C ALA A 89 9.03 21.86 -1.99
N TRP A 90 7.73 21.56 -1.84
CA TRP A 90 6.89 21.13 -2.95
C TRP A 90 6.67 22.23 -4.00
N ARG A 91 6.53 23.50 -3.60
CA ARG A 91 6.35 24.60 -4.56
C ARG A 91 7.60 24.78 -5.42
N LEU A 92 8.78 24.81 -4.81
CA LEU A 92 10.05 24.97 -5.52
C LEU A 92 10.29 23.87 -6.55
N SER A 93 9.91 22.62 -6.26
CA SER A 93 10.11 21.50 -7.19
C SER A 93 9.28 21.59 -8.47
N ARG A 94 8.27 22.47 -8.53
CA ARG A 94 7.42 22.67 -9.70
C ARG A 94 7.90 23.78 -10.63
N GLU A 95 8.88 24.56 -10.21
CA GLU A 95 9.37 25.75 -10.90
C GLU A 95 10.69 25.49 -11.66
N SER A 96 11.23 24.28 -11.57
CA SER A 96 12.48 23.82 -12.24
C SER A 96 12.16 22.90 -13.41
#